data_AF-A0A660M5H5-F1
#
_entry.id   AF-A0A660M5H5-F1
#
_cell.length_a   1.000
_cell.length_b   1.000
_cell.length_c   1.000
_cell.angle_alpha   90.00
_cell.angle_beta   90.00
_cell.angle_gamma   90.00
#
_symmetry.space_group_name_H-M   'P 1'
#
loop_
_entity.id
_entity.type
_entity.pdbx_description
1 polymer ?
#
loop_
_entity_poly.entity_id
_entity_poly.type
_entity_poly.pdbx_seq_one_letter_code
_entity_poly.pdbx_strand_id
1 'polypeptide(L)'
;LPPPSDDLEVGGRDERDVVDEVLSEAQTMYNIIASTATKGFKTKLYGQRHISFEIVASDGLVRYYAVVPAVLTETIKQAISAAYPAARLEEVEMENIFSQQGKMQGVIGGEFELKKDYFYPIATYQESRRDAARALLDALSGVERGDGAAIQIMFRPAPESWTLKSNEKVESIRKGKGKKNNNTTAVLDIMEALWKPPTYGLNTSNTEYPQLTALENEEIQAIEDKTKYPGYEVLTRVVTSSSTASKSQAILQSIVSAFSLFDSPRYNGFKFNMTNNIDELVTAYIFRFFPQSTNQNILNSVELSTIFHLPNQNSIPTGKIERQRIRQVDGPTELMKEGLLIGVNEFRGVEKQIRLGVNDRRRHTYIIGQTGMGKSKLLENLAYQDIMDGRGFCFIDPHGDSVEELLGMIPQSRMDDVIYFDPSDTENPLGFNIFEASSPEEMDFVISETNSMLKSLYDPGNTGVVGPRMENIVRNAALLLMSDPDGGTFMDIPKVLVDPEFAKQKIKYL
;
A
#
# COMPACT_ATOMS: atom_id res chain seq x y z
N LEU A 1 0.83 -6.25 -1.92
CA LEU A 1 2.28 -6.39 -1.59
C LEU A 1 3.12 -5.53 -2.52
N PRO A 2 4.29 -5.00 -2.10
CA PRO A 2 5.17 -4.21 -2.98
C PRO A 2 5.65 -5.03 -4.21
N PRO A 3 6.13 -4.37 -5.28
CA PRO A 3 6.75 -5.06 -6.42
C PRO A 3 8.00 -5.85 -5.96
N PRO A 4 8.36 -6.93 -6.68
CA PRO A 4 9.62 -7.61 -6.43
C PRO A 4 10.78 -6.62 -6.58
N SER A 5 11.65 -6.52 -5.58
CA SER A 5 12.89 -5.76 -5.70
C SER A 5 13.94 -6.62 -6.42
N ASP A 6 14.45 -6.16 -7.56
CA ASP A 6 15.63 -6.75 -8.20
C ASP A 6 16.93 -6.53 -7.38
N ASP A 7 16.90 -5.63 -6.39
CA ASP A 7 18.05 -5.19 -5.60
C ASP A 7 18.38 -6.07 -4.36
N LEU A 8 17.70 -7.19 -4.17
CA LEU A 8 18.06 -8.15 -3.13
C LEU A 8 18.79 -9.33 -3.77
N GLU A 9 20.02 -9.10 -4.24
CA GLU A 9 21.04 -10.14 -4.18
C GLU A 9 21.25 -10.49 -2.69
N VAL A 10 20.38 -11.36 -2.17
CA VAL A 10 20.61 -12.02 -0.88
C VAL A 10 21.68 -13.07 -1.13
N GLY A 11 22.92 -12.61 -1.26
CA GLY A 11 24.09 -13.48 -1.28
C GLY A 11 24.11 -14.32 -0.01
N GLY A 12 23.91 -15.63 -0.17
CA GLY A 12 24.32 -16.67 0.78
C GLY A 12 23.61 -16.76 2.13
N ARG A 13 22.45 -16.11 2.36
CA ARG A 13 21.69 -16.29 3.62
C ARG A 13 20.81 -17.53 3.58
N ASP A 14 20.74 -18.24 4.70
CA ASP A 14 19.90 -19.42 4.89
C ASP A 14 18.42 -19.02 4.89
N GLU A 15 17.58 -19.74 4.13
CA GLU A 15 16.13 -19.50 4.09
C GLU A 15 15.50 -19.56 5.50
N ARG A 16 16.10 -20.31 6.42
CA ARG A 16 15.64 -20.44 7.81
C ARG A 16 15.76 -19.12 8.59
N ASP A 17 16.86 -18.40 8.42
CA ASP A 17 17.10 -17.14 9.13
C ASP A 17 16.09 -16.07 8.67
N VAL A 18 15.72 -16.10 7.39
CA VAL A 18 14.72 -15.19 6.80
C VAL A 18 13.31 -15.48 7.34
N VAL A 19 12.97 -16.76 7.55
CA VAL A 19 11.67 -17.15 8.13
C VAL A 19 11.57 -16.71 9.59
N ASP A 20 12.63 -16.90 10.37
CA ASP A 20 12.68 -16.48 11.77
C ASP A 20 12.57 -14.94 11.92
N GLU A 21 13.18 -14.17 11.01
CA GLU A 21 13.08 -12.71 10.96
C GLU A 21 11.63 -12.24 10.72
N VAL A 22 10.98 -12.74 9.66
CA VAL A 22 9.60 -12.35 9.28
C VAL A 22 8.58 -12.70 10.37
N LEU A 23 8.78 -13.82 11.06
CA LEU A 23 7.87 -14.28 12.11
C LEU A 23 8.12 -13.58 13.45
N SER A 24 9.35 -13.13 13.69
CA SER A 24 9.69 -12.20 14.79
C SER A 24 9.08 -10.80 14.57
N GLU A 25 9.08 -10.31 13.32
CA GLU A 25 8.38 -9.08 12.94
C GLU A 25 6.87 -9.21 13.20
N ALA A 26 6.25 -10.30 12.75
CA ALA A 26 4.84 -10.61 13.00
C ALA A 26 4.52 -10.64 14.51
N GLN A 27 5.41 -11.21 15.33
CA GLN A 27 5.26 -11.22 16.78
C GLN A 27 5.25 -9.80 17.36
N THR A 28 6.07 -8.89 16.83
CA THR A 28 6.10 -7.48 17.25
C THR A 28 4.75 -6.79 17.01
N MET A 29 4.11 -7.03 15.87
CA MET A 29 2.76 -6.56 15.59
C MET A 29 1.78 -7.01 16.69
N TYR A 30 1.73 -8.31 16.99
CA TYR A 30 0.83 -8.81 18.04
C TYR A 30 1.19 -8.29 19.43
N ASN A 31 2.46 -8.05 19.76
CA ASN A 31 2.81 -7.45 21.04
C ASN A 31 2.28 -6.00 21.16
N ILE A 32 2.32 -5.21 20.07
CA ILE A 32 1.72 -3.88 20.03
C ILE A 32 0.20 -3.97 20.17
N ILE A 33 -0.46 -4.91 19.48
CA ILE A 33 -1.91 -5.09 19.57
C ILE A 33 -2.34 -5.46 21.00
N ALA A 34 -1.53 -6.22 21.74
CA ALA A 34 -1.85 -6.59 23.12
C ALA A 34 -1.99 -5.37 24.03
N SER A 35 -1.30 -4.26 23.72
CA SER A 35 -1.40 -3.00 24.47
C SER A 35 -2.78 -2.33 24.35
N THR A 36 -3.62 -2.74 23.39
CA THR A 36 -4.99 -2.26 23.23
C THR A 36 -5.96 -2.86 24.26
N ALA A 37 -5.51 -3.83 25.06
CA ALA A 37 -6.32 -4.48 26.09
C ALA A 37 -6.84 -3.47 27.11
N THR A 38 -8.16 -3.39 27.24
CA THR A 38 -8.80 -2.50 28.21
C THR A 38 -9.01 -3.18 29.55
N LYS A 39 -8.86 -2.45 30.67
CA LYS A 39 -9.14 -2.95 32.03
C LYS A 39 -10.46 -2.37 32.55
N GLY A 40 -11.21 -3.14 33.33
CA GLY A 40 -12.40 -2.66 34.06
C GLY A 40 -13.58 -3.63 34.08
N PHE A 41 -14.63 -3.25 34.82
CA PHE A 41 -15.84 -4.05 34.98
C PHE A 41 -16.63 -4.24 33.68
N LYS A 42 -16.69 -3.21 32.82
CA LYS A 42 -17.35 -3.30 31.50
C LYS A 42 -16.70 -4.35 30.61
N THR A 43 -15.38 -4.48 30.64
CA THR A 43 -14.65 -5.47 29.84
C THR A 43 -14.85 -6.90 30.35
N LYS A 44 -15.07 -7.08 31.65
CA LYS A 44 -15.47 -8.38 32.22
C LYS A 44 -16.88 -8.81 31.84
N LEU A 45 -17.77 -7.85 31.55
CA LEU A 45 -19.18 -8.12 31.24
C LEU A 45 -19.45 -8.21 29.72
N TYR A 46 -18.84 -7.32 28.93
CA TYR A 46 -19.06 -7.20 27.48
C TYR A 46 -17.91 -7.76 26.62
N GLY A 47 -16.81 -8.17 27.25
CA GLY A 47 -15.61 -8.65 26.58
C GLY A 47 -14.69 -7.54 26.05
N GLN A 48 -13.51 -7.95 25.56
CA GLN A 48 -12.64 -7.08 24.78
C GLN A 48 -13.22 -6.88 23.37
N ARG A 49 -12.86 -5.77 22.73
CA ARG A 49 -13.09 -5.60 21.30
C ARG A 49 -12.22 -6.60 20.53
N HIS A 50 -12.76 -7.18 19.47
CA HIS A 50 -12.04 -8.11 18.61
C HIS A 50 -11.65 -7.45 17.28
N ILE A 51 -10.63 -8.03 16.67
CA ILE A 51 -10.08 -7.71 15.36
C ILE A 51 -10.21 -8.95 14.49
N SER A 52 -10.35 -8.79 13.18
CA SER A 52 -10.35 -9.89 12.21
C SER A 52 -9.24 -9.69 11.21
N PHE A 53 -8.30 -10.64 11.14
CA PHE A 53 -7.35 -10.75 10.04
C PHE A 53 -7.83 -11.85 9.10
N GLU A 54 -7.97 -11.53 7.82
CA GLU A 54 -8.63 -12.39 6.84
C GLU A 54 -7.72 -12.61 5.63
N ILE A 55 -7.59 -13.87 5.20
CA ILE A 55 -6.96 -14.25 3.93
C ILE A 55 -8.09 -14.69 3.00
N VAL A 56 -8.31 -13.93 1.94
CA VAL A 56 -9.45 -14.10 1.04
C VAL A 56 -8.95 -14.38 -0.36
N ALA A 57 -9.44 -15.46 -0.96
CA ALA A 57 -9.22 -15.79 -2.36
C ALA A 57 -10.52 -15.59 -3.14
N SER A 58 -10.47 -14.74 -4.16
CA SER A 58 -11.59 -14.42 -5.06
C SER A 58 -11.00 -14.06 -6.43
N ASP A 59 -11.72 -14.42 -7.51
CA ASP A 59 -11.32 -14.11 -8.89
C ASP A 59 -9.91 -14.58 -9.30
N GLY A 60 -9.40 -15.62 -8.64
CA GLY A 60 -8.06 -16.18 -8.87
C GLY A 60 -6.92 -15.40 -8.20
N LEU A 61 -7.24 -14.46 -7.32
CA LEU A 61 -6.28 -13.66 -6.56
C LEU A 61 -6.46 -13.88 -5.06
N VAL A 62 -5.34 -13.89 -4.32
CA VAL A 62 -5.33 -13.91 -2.86
C VAL A 62 -5.06 -12.51 -2.32
N ARG A 63 -5.89 -12.07 -1.36
CA ARG A 63 -5.85 -10.76 -0.70
C ARG A 63 -5.88 -10.92 0.81
N TYR A 64 -5.31 -9.92 1.49
CA TYR A 64 -5.24 -9.86 2.95
C TYR A 64 -6.04 -8.66 3.43
N TYR A 65 -6.92 -8.89 4.40
CA TYR A 65 -7.75 -7.85 5.00
C TYR A 65 -7.56 -7.79 6.51
N ALA A 66 -7.69 -6.59 7.07
CA ALA A 66 -7.76 -6.36 8.51
C ALA A 66 -9.04 -5.58 8.80
N VAL A 67 -10.01 -6.22 9.46
CA VAL A 67 -11.24 -5.57 9.91
C VAL A 67 -11.07 -5.19 11.38
N VAL A 68 -11.12 -3.89 11.63
CA VAL A 68 -10.77 -3.30 12.93
C VAL A 68 -11.90 -2.37 13.40
N PRO A 69 -12.20 -2.32 14.71
CA PRO A 69 -13.06 -1.28 15.26
C PRO A 69 -12.46 0.10 14.97
N ALA A 70 -13.28 1.09 14.57
CA ALA A 70 -12.82 2.42 14.16
C ALA A 70 -11.89 3.11 15.18
N VAL A 71 -12.10 2.87 16.47
CA VAL A 71 -11.29 3.42 17.57
C VAL A 71 -9.89 2.79 17.69
N LEU A 72 -9.65 1.63 17.07
CA LEU A 72 -8.37 0.92 17.06
C LEU A 72 -7.62 1.09 15.73
N THR A 73 -8.24 1.67 14.70
CA THR A 73 -7.68 1.73 13.34
C THR A 73 -6.24 2.24 13.30
N GLU A 74 -5.97 3.37 13.93
CA GLU A 74 -4.64 3.97 13.92
C GLU A 74 -3.59 3.12 14.67
N THR A 75 -3.98 2.51 15.80
CA THR A 75 -3.08 1.61 16.53
C THR A 75 -2.75 0.35 15.74
N ILE A 76 -3.73 -0.22 15.01
CA ILE A 76 -3.49 -1.40 14.17
C ILE A 76 -2.66 -1.04 12.94
N LYS A 77 -2.90 0.12 12.31
CA LYS A 77 -2.04 0.63 11.22
C LYS A 77 -0.59 0.77 11.67
N GLN A 78 -0.37 1.33 12.86
CA GLN A 78 0.96 1.46 13.46
C GLN A 78 1.60 0.09 13.75
N ALA A 79 0.84 -0.86 14.32
CA ALA A 79 1.32 -2.21 14.60
C ALA A 79 1.77 -2.95 13.33
N ILE A 80 0.95 -2.89 12.26
CA ILE A 80 1.27 -3.51 10.98
C ILE A 80 2.46 -2.80 10.32
N SER A 81 2.51 -1.46 10.36
CA SER A 81 3.63 -0.69 9.77
C SER A 81 4.96 -0.88 10.50
N ALA A 82 4.91 -1.15 11.81
CA ALA A 82 6.09 -1.44 12.61
C ALA A 82 6.67 -2.84 12.30
N ALA A 83 5.80 -3.84 12.11
CA ALA A 83 6.22 -5.19 11.72
C ALA A 83 6.59 -5.28 10.24
N TYR A 84 5.84 -4.62 9.36
CA TYR A 84 6.02 -4.71 7.91
C TYR A 84 6.17 -3.31 7.31
N PRO A 85 7.37 -2.69 7.38
CA PRO A 85 7.60 -1.32 6.91
C PRO A 85 7.30 -1.08 5.42
N ALA A 86 7.29 -2.16 4.62
CA ALA A 86 7.01 -2.18 3.19
C ALA A 86 5.55 -2.54 2.84
N ALA A 87 4.71 -2.86 3.84
CA ALA A 87 3.29 -3.08 3.61
C ALA A 87 2.57 -1.75 3.35
N ARG A 88 1.69 -1.73 2.33
CA ARG A 88 0.74 -0.63 2.10
C ARG A 88 -0.62 -1.02 2.66
N LEU A 89 -1.22 -0.11 3.42
CA LEU A 89 -2.53 -0.26 4.02
C LEU A 89 -3.48 0.71 3.32
N GLU A 90 -4.55 0.17 2.77
CA GLU A 90 -5.59 0.92 2.06
C GLU A 90 -6.94 0.55 2.69
N GLU A 91 -7.80 1.56 2.83
CA GLU A 91 -9.19 1.33 3.24
C GLU A 91 -10.00 0.98 2.00
N VAL A 92 -10.59 -0.22 1.99
CA VAL A 92 -11.28 -0.80 0.84
C VAL A 92 -12.59 -1.43 1.27
N GLU A 93 -13.58 -1.42 0.38
CA GLU A 93 -14.74 -2.30 0.54
C GLU A 93 -14.32 -3.74 0.32
N MET A 94 -14.84 -4.64 1.16
CA MET A 94 -14.48 -6.04 1.06
C MET A 94 -15.16 -6.71 -0.13
N GLU A 95 -14.39 -7.47 -0.90
CA GLU A 95 -14.93 -8.26 -1.99
C GLU A 95 -15.86 -9.39 -1.52
N ASN A 96 -16.85 -9.69 -2.36
CA ASN A 96 -17.79 -10.76 -2.11
C ASN A 96 -17.22 -12.10 -2.58
N ILE A 97 -17.01 -13.03 -1.63
CA ILE A 97 -16.53 -14.39 -1.91
C ILE A 97 -17.62 -15.34 -2.42
N PHE A 98 -18.90 -14.96 -2.34
CA PHE A 98 -20.02 -15.86 -2.60
C PHE A 98 -20.33 -15.97 -4.09
N SER A 99 -20.26 -17.19 -4.62
CA SER A 99 -20.52 -17.48 -6.03
C SER A 99 -21.98 -17.22 -6.39
N GLN A 100 -22.21 -16.37 -7.41
CA GLN A 100 -23.56 -16.09 -7.90
C GLN A 100 -24.27 -17.32 -8.49
N GLN A 101 -23.50 -18.27 -9.02
CA GLN A 101 -24.04 -19.51 -9.62
C GLN A 101 -24.41 -20.54 -8.55
N GLY A 102 -23.52 -20.77 -7.57
CA GLY A 102 -23.73 -21.75 -6.52
C GLY A 102 -24.76 -21.33 -5.47
N LYS A 103 -24.96 -20.00 -5.29
CA LYS A 103 -25.79 -19.44 -4.21
C LYS A 103 -25.44 -20.09 -2.87
N MET A 104 -26.41 -20.22 -1.95
CA MET A 104 -26.19 -20.86 -0.65
C MET A 104 -25.86 -22.36 -0.73
N GLN A 105 -26.29 -23.06 -1.78
CA GLN A 105 -26.04 -24.50 -1.92
C GLN A 105 -24.58 -24.83 -2.23
N GLY A 106 -23.86 -23.87 -2.81
CA GLY A 106 -22.43 -23.96 -3.05
C GLY A 106 -21.58 -23.43 -1.89
N VAL A 107 -22.14 -23.13 -0.72
CA VAL A 107 -21.38 -22.64 0.44
C VAL A 107 -21.12 -23.77 1.42
N ILE A 108 -19.87 -23.95 1.82
CA ILE A 108 -19.45 -24.92 2.84
C ILE A 108 -18.44 -24.22 3.76
N GLY A 109 -18.43 -24.58 5.04
CA GLY A 109 -17.44 -24.05 5.96
C GLY A 109 -17.64 -24.51 7.39
N GLY A 110 -16.92 -23.85 8.29
CA GLY A 110 -16.87 -24.25 9.69
C GLY A 110 -15.78 -23.50 10.45
N GLU A 111 -15.50 -23.97 11.64
CA GLU A 111 -14.59 -23.32 12.57
C GLU A 111 -13.53 -24.29 13.07
N PHE A 112 -12.32 -23.79 13.30
CA PHE A 112 -11.27 -24.54 13.97
C PHE A 112 -11.36 -24.34 15.49
N GLU A 113 -11.10 -25.42 16.20
CA GLU A 113 -10.95 -25.46 17.65
C GLU A 113 -9.65 -26.19 18.01
N LEU A 114 -9.12 -25.88 19.19
CA LEU A 114 -7.99 -26.62 19.73
C LEU A 114 -8.37 -28.07 20.05
N LYS A 115 -7.46 -29.01 19.78
CA LYS A 115 -7.63 -30.45 20.09
C LYS A 115 -7.55 -30.74 21.58
N LYS A 116 -6.72 -29.98 22.30
CA LYS A 116 -6.49 -30.09 23.76
C LYS A 116 -6.71 -28.73 24.43
N ASP A 117 -6.68 -28.73 25.77
CA ASP A 117 -6.75 -27.50 26.56
C ASP A 117 -5.72 -26.46 26.09
N TYR A 118 -6.11 -25.19 26.10
CA TYR A 118 -5.30 -24.06 25.63
C TYR A 118 -3.97 -23.87 26.37
N PHE A 119 -3.76 -24.56 27.50
CA PHE A 119 -2.49 -24.56 28.23
C PHE A 119 -1.33 -25.06 27.36
N TYR A 120 -1.61 -25.98 26.44
CA TYR A 120 -0.61 -26.58 25.57
C TYR A 120 -0.44 -25.75 24.29
N PRO A 121 0.81 -25.54 23.82
CA PRO A 121 1.07 -24.80 22.60
C PRO A 121 0.77 -25.64 21.34
N ILE A 122 0.46 -24.95 20.23
CA ILE A 122 0.51 -25.54 18.88
C ILE A 122 1.97 -25.63 18.38
N ALA A 123 2.20 -26.30 17.26
CA ALA A 123 3.52 -26.25 16.61
C ALA A 123 3.79 -24.81 16.13
N THR A 124 4.92 -24.25 16.54
CA THR A 124 5.32 -22.88 16.18
C THR A 124 6.42 -22.89 15.11
N TYR A 125 6.68 -21.73 14.53
CA TYR A 125 7.79 -21.57 13.60
C TYR A 125 9.16 -21.83 14.24
N GLN A 126 9.30 -21.55 15.54
CA GLN A 126 10.55 -21.77 16.29
C GLN A 126 10.91 -23.26 16.34
N GLU A 127 9.91 -24.15 16.38
CA GLU A 127 10.08 -25.60 16.36
C GLU A 127 10.24 -26.14 14.94
N SER A 128 9.38 -25.71 14.02
CA SER A 128 9.30 -26.28 12.67
C SER A 128 10.35 -25.72 11.70
N ARG A 129 10.89 -24.51 11.96
CA ARG A 129 11.77 -23.73 11.08
C ARG A 129 11.27 -23.65 9.62
N ARG A 130 9.96 -23.70 9.43
CA ARG A 130 9.29 -23.67 8.13
C ARG A 130 8.09 -22.74 8.20
N ASP A 131 7.89 -21.98 7.13
CA ASP A 131 6.72 -21.13 6.99
C ASP A 131 5.49 -21.96 6.59
N ALA A 132 4.63 -22.25 7.56
CA ALA A 132 3.39 -22.98 7.34
C ALA A 132 2.28 -22.13 6.67
N ALA A 133 2.38 -20.80 6.65
CA ALA A 133 1.43 -19.95 5.94
C ALA A 133 1.56 -20.09 4.41
N ARG A 134 2.72 -20.52 3.91
CA ARG A 134 2.88 -20.90 2.50
C ARG A 134 1.91 -22.00 2.08
N ALA A 135 1.67 -22.99 2.95
CA ALA A 135 0.72 -24.05 2.65
C ALA A 135 -0.73 -23.54 2.61
N LEU A 136 -1.07 -22.55 3.44
CA LEU A 136 -2.38 -21.87 3.36
C LEU A 136 -2.53 -21.11 2.04
N LEU A 137 -1.48 -20.42 1.60
CA LEU A 137 -1.46 -19.73 0.31
C LEU A 137 -1.59 -20.71 -0.86
N ASP A 138 -0.87 -21.83 -0.83
CA ASP A 138 -0.95 -22.86 -1.86
C ASP A 138 -2.36 -23.50 -1.89
N ALA A 139 -2.99 -23.73 -0.73
CA ALA A 139 -4.37 -24.21 -0.64
C ALA A 139 -5.38 -23.23 -1.25
N LEU A 140 -5.19 -21.93 -1.01
CA LEU A 140 -6.03 -20.86 -1.57
C LEU A 140 -5.72 -20.58 -3.05
N SER A 141 -4.53 -20.93 -3.53
CA SER A 141 -4.14 -20.76 -4.93
C SER A 141 -4.98 -21.61 -5.89
N GLY A 142 -5.64 -22.66 -5.39
CA GLY A 142 -6.55 -23.50 -6.16
C GLY A 142 -7.92 -22.87 -6.44
N VAL A 143 -8.22 -21.69 -5.89
CA VAL A 143 -9.48 -20.97 -6.12
C VAL A 143 -9.46 -20.32 -7.50
N GLU A 144 -10.43 -20.68 -8.34
CA GLU A 144 -10.57 -20.17 -9.72
C GLU A 144 -11.52 -18.98 -9.80
N ARG A 145 -11.60 -18.34 -10.97
CA ARG A 145 -12.58 -17.26 -11.20
C ARG A 145 -14.01 -17.76 -11.02
N GLY A 146 -14.81 -17.01 -10.27
CA GLY A 146 -16.20 -17.36 -9.94
C GLY A 146 -16.38 -18.24 -8.69
N ASP A 147 -15.28 -18.70 -8.08
CA ASP A 147 -15.25 -19.30 -6.74
C ASP A 147 -14.64 -18.32 -5.75
N GLY A 148 -14.88 -18.57 -4.46
CA GLY A 148 -14.28 -17.83 -3.37
C GLY A 148 -13.97 -18.69 -2.15
N ALA A 149 -12.96 -18.29 -1.40
CA ALA A 149 -12.63 -18.86 -0.11
C ALA A 149 -12.10 -17.79 0.84
N ALA A 150 -12.41 -17.90 2.12
CA ALA A 150 -11.89 -17.01 3.14
C ALA A 150 -11.46 -17.81 4.38
N ILE A 151 -10.27 -17.47 4.88
CA ILE A 151 -9.78 -17.87 6.20
C ILE A 151 -9.87 -16.62 7.07
N GLN A 152 -10.79 -16.62 8.01
CA GLN A 152 -11.07 -15.50 8.90
C GLN A 152 -10.53 -15.82 10.31
N ILE A 153 -9.48 -15.12 10.72
CA ILE A 153 -8.83 -15.28 12.03
C ILE A 153 -9.20 -14.08 12.88
N MET A 154 -10.16 -14.30 13.76
CA MET A 154 -10.63 -13.27 14.68
C MET A 154 -9.96 -13.45 16.02
N PHE A 155 -9.55 -12.36 16.66
CA PHE A 155 -8.86 -12.42 17.93
C PHE A 155 -9.09 -11.18 18.79
N ARG A 156 -8.90 -11.36 20.09
CA ARG A 156 -8.94 -10.28 21.08
C ARG A 156 -8.02 -10.62 22.26
N PRO A 157 -7.46 -9.61 22.97
CA PRO A 157 -6.59 -9.88 24.11
C PRO A 157 -7.28 -10.76 25.16
N ALA A 158 -6.60 -11.83 25.58
CA ALA A 158 -7.13 -12.76 26.58
C ALA A 158 -7.09 -12.12 27.99
N PRO A 159 -8.05 -12.45 28.88
CA PRO A 159 -8.06 -11.94 30.25
C PRO A 159 -6.95 -12.58 31.10
N GLU A 160 -6.31 -11.82 32.00
CA GLU A 160 -5.18 -12.27 32.87
C GLU A 160 -5.43 -13.63 33.58
N SER A 161 -6.69 -14.03 33.77
CA SER A 161 -7.07 -15.34 34.31
C SER A 161 -6.54 -16.55 33.52
N TRP A 162 -6.27 -16.42 32.22
CA TRP A 162 -5.75 -17.55 31.44
C TRP A 162 -4.36 -17.97 31.94
N THR A 163 -3.47 -17.00 32.20
CA THR A 163 -2.14 -17.21 32.76
C THR A 163 -2.20 -17.81 34.16
N LEU A 164 -3.13 -17.33 35.01
CA LEU A 164 -3.33 -17.90 36.35
C LEU A 164 -3.71 -19.38 36.28
N LYS A 165 -4.67 -19.75 35.42
CA LYS A 165 -5.08 -21.15 35.21
C LYS A 165 -3.95 -22.00 34.63
N SER A 166 -3.12 -21.44 33.74
CA SER A 166 -1.93 -22.12 33.22
C SER A 166 -0.92 -22.42 34.34
N ASN A 167 -0.69 -21.48 35.24
CA ASN A 167 0.20 -21.66 36.39
C ASN A 167 -0.37 -22.68 37.40
N GLU A 168 -1.69 -22.67 37.65
CA GLU A 168 -2.34 -23.70 38.45
C GLU A 168 -2.16 -25.10 37.85
N LYS A 169 -2.22 -25.21 36.51
CA LYS A 169 -1.94 -26.46 35.79
C LYS A 169 -0.49 -26.90 36.00
N VAL A 170 0.49 -26.00 35.87
CA VAL A 170 1.91 -26.29 36.15
C VAL A 170 2.10 -26.78 37.59
N GLU A 171 1.51 -26.11 38.57
CA GLU A 171 1.58 -26.50 39.97
C GLU A 171 0.92 -27.87 40.23
N SER A 172 -0.16 -28.19 39.51
CA SER A 172 -0.80 -29.51 39.58
C SER A 172 0.09 -30.63 39.02
N ILE A 173 0.91 -30.34 38.01
CA ILE A 173 1.90 -31.29 37.46
C ILE A 173 3.04 -31.44 38.46
N ARG A 174 3.56 -30.33 39.01
CA ARG A 174 4.64 -30.33 40.03
C ARG A 174 4.28 -31.14 41.27
N LYS A 175 3.05 -31.03 41.76
CA LYS A 175 2.55 -31.76 42.93
C LYS A 175 2.26 -33.24 42.64
N GLY A 176 2.42 -33.68 41.39
CA GLY A 176 2.07 -35.00 40.91
C GLY A 176 0.55 -35.19 40.76
N LYS A 177 0.13 -36.12 39.89
CA LYS A 177 -1.29 -36.53 39.75
C LYS A 177 -1.78 -37.30 41.00
N GLY A 178 -1.85 -36.61 42.14
CA GLY A 178 -2.22 -37.17 43.43
C GLY A 178 -3.69 -36.98 43.76
N LYS A 179 -4.47 -38.07 43.64
CA LYS A 179 -5.78 -38.35 44.27
C LYS A 179 -6.91 -37.32 44.05
N LYS A 180 -7.89 -37.74 43.25
CA LYS A 180 -9.31 -37.42 43.47
C LYS A 180 -9.67 -37.81 44.91
N ASN A 181 -9.55 -36.88 45.86
CA ASN A 181 -10.20 -37.02 47.15
C ASN A 181 -11.55 -36.32 47.05
N ASN A 182 -12.62 -37.11 47.08
CA ASN A 182 -13.91 -36.65 47.54
C ASN A 182 -13.70 -36.08 48.96
N ASN A 183 -13.86 -34.76 49.14
CA ASN A 183 -14.73 -34.24 50.20
C ASN A 183 -14.82 -32.71 50.20
N THR A 184 -16.01 -32.28 50.58
CA THR A 184 -16.63 -30.96 50.61
C THR A 184 -16.06 -30.02 51.69
N THR A 185 -14.75 -29.76 51.72
CA THR A 185 -14.15 -28.88 52.75
C THR A 185 -13.30 -27.72 52.24
N ALA A 186 -13.21 -27.49 50.92
CA ALA A 186 -12.36 -26.41 50.36
C ALA A 186 -12.91 -24.97 50.50
N VAL A 187 -14.12 -24.78 51.06
CA VAL A 187 -14.77 -23.45 51.15
C VAL A 187 -14.42 -22.70 52.44
N LEU A 188 -13.94 -23.39 53.49
CA LEU A 188 -13.68 -22.75 54.80
C LEU A 188 -12.28 -22.11 54.92
N ASP A 189 -11.26 -22.60 54.21
CA ASP A 189 -9.89 -22.06 54.29
C ASP A 189 -9.69 -20.73 53.54
N ILE A 190 -10.60 -20.36 52.65
CA ILE A 190 -10.49 -19.11 51.88
C ILE A 190 -10.87 -17.89 52.74
N MET A 191 -11.65 -18.07 53.81
CA MET A 191 -12.09 -16.96 54.67
C MET A 191 -11.05 -16.52 55.72
N GLU A 192 -10.08 -17.35 56.09
CA GLU A 192 -9.02 -16.97 57.05
C GLU A 192 -7.87 -16.17 56.42
N ALA A 193 -7.71 -16.21 55.10
CA ALA A 193 -6.64 -15.52 54.39
C ALA A 193 -6.85 -13.99 54.25
N LEU A 194 -8.04 -13.47 54.58
CA LEU A 194 -8.39 -12.06 54.41
C LEU A 194 -8.12 -11.17 55.64
N TRP A 195 -7.64 -11.72 56.76
CA TRP A 195 -7.52 -10.96 58.03
C TRP A 195 -6.14 -10.86 58.69
N LYS A 196 -5.05 -11.31 58.05
CA LYS A 196 -3.71 -11.12 58.61
C LYS A 196 -2.90 -10.04 57.86
N PRO A 197 -2.38 -8.99 58.54
CA PRO A 197 -1.49 -8.02 57.92
C PRO A 197 -0.18 -8.68 57.48
N PRO A 198 0.52 -8.15 56.46
CA PRO A 198 1.72 -8.77 55.93
C PRO A 198 2.86 -8.64 56.93
N THR A 199 3.17 -9.71 57.65
CA THR A 199 4.43 -9.86 58.36
C THR A 199 5.46 -10.44 57.40
N TYR A 200 6.46 -9.64 57.03
CA TYR A 200 7.68 -10.10 56.39
C TYR A 200 8.45 -10.98 57.38
N GLY A 201 8.21 -12.28 57.33
CA GLY A 201 8.91 -13.30 58.08
C GLY A 201 9.01 -14.56 57.22
N LEU A 202 10.24 -14.98 56.98
CA LEU A 202 10.60 -16.23 56.29
C LEU A 202 9.90 -17.43 56.95
N ASN A 203 8.79 -17.87 56.36
CA ASN A 203 8.28 -19.23 56.56
C ASN A 203 8.59 -20.02 55.29
N THR A 204 9.76 -20.65 55.27
CA THR A 204 10.08 -21.73 54.33
C THR A 204 9.25 -22.96 54.71
N SER A 205 8.00 -23.01 54.27
CA SER A 205 7.31 -24.28 54.15
C SER A 205 7.98 -25.06 53.02
N ASN A 206 8.86 -26.00 53.36
CA ASN A 206 9.40 -26.99 52.43
C ASN A 206 8.26 -27.89 51.95
N THR A 207 7.52 -27.45 50.93
CA THR A 207 6.75 -28.36 50.09
C THR A 207 7.75 -29.18 49.28
N GLU A 208 8.07 -30.38 49.76
CA GLU A 208 8.81 -31.37 48.97
C GLU A 208 7.96 -31.77 47.76
N TYR A 209 8.40 -31.35 46.57
CA TYR A 209 7.81 -31.82 45.33
C TYR A 209 8.34 -33.23 45.01
N PRO A 210 7.50 -34.14 44.52
CA PRO A 210 7.96 -35.41 43.96
C PRO A 210 9.02 -35.18 42.87
N GLN A 211 9.95 -36.12 42.68
CA GLN A 211 10.85 -36.05 41.54
C GLN A 211 10.05 -36.16 40.24
N LEU A 212 10.07 -35.07 39.47
CA LEU A 212 9.38 -34.98 38.18
C LEU A 212 10.13 -35.78 37.12
N THR A 213 9.39 -36.49 36.29
CA THR A 213 9.95 -37.15 35.11
C THR A 213 10.46 -36.11 34.11
N ALA A 214 11.39 -36.50 33.24
CA ALA A 214 11.86 -35.63 32.15
C ALA A 214 10.70 -35.13 31.28
N LEU A 215 9.68 -35.98 31.08
CA LEU A 215 8.50 -35.65 30.29
C LEU A 215 7.60 -34.62 30.97
N GLU A 216 7.44 -34.69 32.29
CA GLU A 216 6.67 -33.71 33.08
C GLU A 216 7.39 -32.35 33.13
N ASN A 217 8.72 -32.35 33.23
CA ASN A 217 9.50 -31.12 33.17
C ASN A 217 9.37 -30.42 31.79
N GLU A 218 9.43 -31.19 30.70
CA GLU A 218 9.22 -30.67 29.34
C GLU A 218 7.78 -30.15 29.12
N GLU A 219 6.79 -30.80 29.74
CA GLU A 219 5.40 -30.33 29.72
C GLU A 219 5.23 -29.01 30.47
N ILE A 220 5.81 -28.91 31.67
CA ILE A 220 5.83 -27.67 32.46
C ILE A 220 6.50 -26.55 31.68
N GLN A 221 7.68 -26.82 31.11
CA GLN A 221 8.44 -25.84 30.36
C GLN A 221 7.65 -25.31 29.16
N ALA A 222 6.96 -26.17 28.41
CA ALA A 222 6.14 -25.74 27.27
C ALA A 222 4.97 -24.83 27.69
N ILE A 223 4.32 -25.10 28.83
CA ILE A 223 3.26 -24.25 29.36
C ILE A 223 3.85 -22.91 29.83
N GLU A 224 4.95 -22.93 30.57
CA GLU A 224 5.64 -21.72 31.05
C GLU A 224 6.09 -20.86 29.87
N ASP A 225 6.71 -21.45 28.84
CA ASP A 225 7.13 -20.78 27.61
C ASP A 225 5.94 -20.13 26.88
N LYS A 226 4.79 -20.82 26.79
CA LYS A 226 3.58 -20.25 26.21
C LYS A 226 3.10 -19.03 26.98
N THR A 227 3.18 -19.03 28.31
CA THR A 227 2.73 -17.92 29.17
C THR A 227 3.66 -16.69 29.20
N LYS A 228 4.88 -16.79 28.65
CA LYS A 228 5.81 -15.64 28.56
C LYS A 228 5.30 -14.53 27.65
N TYR A 229 4.42 -14.86 26.72
CA TYR A 229 3.93 -13.95 25.70
C TYR A 229 2.44 -13.60 25.91
N PRO A 230 1.99 -12.42 25.46
CA PRO A 230 0.58 -12.04 25.53
C PRO A 230 -0.33 -13.07 24.85
N GLY A 231 -1.41 -13.44 25.54
CA GLY A 231 -2.42 -14.39 25.05
C GLY A 231 -3.59 -13.69 24.36
N TYR A 232 -4.20 -14.40 23.41
CA TYR A 232 -5.37 -13.99 22.65
C TYR A 232 -6.43 -15.06 22.69
N GLU A 233 -7.68 -14.69 22.90
CA GLU A 233 -8.81 -15.56 22.55
C GLU A 233 -8.99 -15.49 21.04
N VAL A 234 -9.02 -16.65 20.38
CA VAL A 234 -8.98 -16.76 18.91
C VAL A 234 -10.15 -17.59 18.40
N LEU A 235 -10.77 -17.14 17.31
CA LEU A 235 -11.75 -17.88 16.53
C LEU A 235 -11.29 -17.89 15.08
N THR A 236 -11.01 -19.08 14.55
CA THR A 236 -10.62 -19.24 13.15
C THR A 236 -11.76 -19.90 12.38
N ARG A 237 -12.31 -19.19 11.40
CA ARG A 237 -13.42 -19.63 10.57
C ARG A 237 -12.96 -19.79 9.12
N VAL A 238 -13.46 -20.82 8.45
CA VAL A 238 -13.23 -21.02 7.02
C VAL A 238 -14.57 -21.06 6.30
N VAL A 239 -14.69 -20.30 5.23
CA VAL A 239 -15.87 -20.28 4.35
C VAL A 239 -15.39 -20.48 2.91
N THR A 240 -16.00 -21.40 2.19
CA THR A 240 -15.77 -21.61 0.75
C THR A 240 -17.09 -21.50 0.02
N SER A 241 -17.06 -20.94 -1.18
CA SER A 241 -18.21 -20.80 -2.06
C SER A 241 -17.82 -21.08 -3.49
N SER A 242 -18.53 -21.99 -4.15
CA SER A 242 -18.27 -22.36 -5.54
C SER A 242 -19.57 -22.65 -6.28
N SER A 243 -19.49 -22.91 -7.58
CA SER A 243 -20.66 -23.31 -8.37
C SER A 243 -21.31 -24.63 -7.91
N THR A 244 -20.55 -25.50 -7.23
CA THR A 244 -21.02 -26.79 -6.70
C THR A 244 -20.44 -27.10 -5.33
N ALA A 245 -21.22 -27.80 -4.50
CA ALA A 245 -20.80 -28.24 -3.16
C ALA A 245 -19.51 -29.09 -3.19
N SER A 246 -19.34 -29.98 -4.18
CA SER A 246 -18.15 -30.81 -4.30
C SER A 246 -16.87 -29.98 -4.52
N LYS A 247 -16.95 -28.90 -5.30
CA LYS A 247 -15.81 -28.00 -5.52
C LYS A 247 -15.45 -27.23 -4.25
N SER A 248 -16.47 -26.70 -3.55
CA SER A 248 -16.30 -26.01 -2.28
C SER A 248 -15.71 -26.91 -1.20
N GLN A 249 -16.12 -28.19 -1.18
CA GLN A 249 -15.57 -29.20 -0.28
C GLN A 249 -14.11 -29.50 -0.58
N ALA A 250 -13.72 -29.58 -1.85
CA ALA A 250 -12.32 -29.79 -2.24
C ALA A 250 -11.42 -28.63 -1.79
N ILE A 251 -11.85 -27.38 -2.00
CA ILE A 251 -11.13 -26.19 -1.54
C ILE A 251 -11.01 -26.19 0.00
N LEU A 252 -12.13 -26.46 0.68
CA LEU A 252 -12.15 -26.51 2.13
C LEU A 252 -11.21 -27.58 2.68
N GLN A 253 -11.22 -28.78 2.09
CA GLN A 253 -10.35 -29.88 2.50
C GLN A 253 -8.87 -29.54 2.33
N SER A 254 -8.50 -28.82 1.27
CA SER A 254 -7.13 -28.32 1.07
C SER A 254 -6.71 -27.36 2.19
N ILE A 255 -7.59 -26.42 2.58
CA ILE A 255 -7.33 -25.50 3.69
C ILE A 255 -7.22 -26.26 5.01
N VAL A 256 -8.16 -27.17 5.30
CA VAL A 256 -8.14 -28.00 6.52
C VAL A 256 -6.88 -28.85 6.61
N SER A 257 -6.42 -29.39 5.48
CA SER A 257 -5.19 -30.18 5.42
C SER A 257 -3.95 -29.33 5.66
N ALA A 258 -3.91 -28.08 5.16
CA ALA A 258 -2.80 -27.17 5.42
C ALA A 258 -2.67 -26.82 6.93
N PHE A 259 -3.79 -26.77 7.67
CA PHE A 259 -3.76 -26.52 9.12
C PHE A 259 -3.09 -27.64 9.94
N SER A 260 -2.91 -28.84 9.40
CA SER A 260 -2.20 -29.91 10.12
C SER A 260 -0.72 -29.60 10.33
N LEU A 261 -0.15 -28.64 9.60
CA LEU A 261 1.23 -28.18 9.81
C LEU A 261 1.41 -27.43 11.13
N PHE A 262 0.31 -26.95 11.73
CA PHE A 262 0.32 -26.33 13.05
C PHE A 262 0.10 -27.34 14.18
N ASP A 263 -0.07 -28.63 13.87
CA ASP A 263 -0.26 -29.65 14.90
C ASP A 263 1.09 -30.04 15.52
N SER A 264 1.25 -29.79 16.83
CA SER A 264 2.35 -30.35 17.58
C SER A 264 2.11 -31.84 17.80
N PRO A 265 3.10 -32.72 17.53
CA PRO A 265 2.97 -34.15 17.79
C PRO A 265 2.63 -34.50 19.24
N ARG A 266 3.06 -33.65 20.19
CA ARG A 266 2.94 -33.90 21.62
C ARG A 266 1.95 -32.97 22.32
N TYR A 267 1.87 -31.72 21.90
CA TYR A 267 1.06 -30.70 22.54
C TYR A 267 -0.28 -30.54 21.84
N ASN A 268 -0.60 -29.34 21.37
CA ASN A 268 -1.90 -28.98 20.82
C ASN A 268 -1.86 -28.93 19.29
N GLY A 269 -3.04 -28.76 18.71
CA GLY A 269 -3.26 -28.66 17.27
C GLY A 269 -4.71 -28.27 16.99
N PHE A 270 -5.11 -28.29 15.72
CA PHE A 270 -6.43 -27.83 15.31
C PHE A 270 -7.32 -28.98 14.82
N LYS A 271 -8.54 -29.05 15.36
CA LYS A 271 -9.63 -29.85 14.79
C LYS A 271 -10.59 -28.92 14.05
N PHE A 272 -11.09 -29.36 12.90
CA PHE A 272 -12.06 -28.60 12.12
C PHE A 272 -13.48 -29.12 12.40
N ASN A 273 -14.37 -28.22 12.82
CA ASN A 273 -15.78 -28.51 13.04
C ASN A 273 -16.60 -27.93 11.88
N MET A 274 -17.09 -28.81 11.01
CA MET A 274 -18.00 -28.43 9.94
C MET A 274 -19.33 -27.90 10.53
N THR A 275 -19.84 -26.79 10.00
CA THR A 275 -21.18 -26.33 10.40
C THR A 275 -22.28 -27.14 9.72
N ASN A 276 -23.40 -27.30 10.42
CA ASN A 276 -24.65 -27.79 9.83
C ASN A 276 -25.59 -26.64 9.45
N ASN A 277 -25.32 -25.42 9.92
CA ASN A 277 -26.13 -24.23 9.69
C ASN A 277 -25.33 -23.21 8.84
N ILE A 278 -25.55 -23.26 7.54
CA ILE A 278 -24.84 -22.42 6.56
C ILE A 278 -25.30 -20.96 6.69
N ASP A 279 -26.57 -20.69 6.94
CA ASP A 279 -27.10 -19.32 7.10
C ASP A 279 -26.44 -18.60 8.27
N GLU A 280 -26.27 -19.29 9.40
CA GLU A 280 -25.57 -18.76 10.57
C GLU A 280 -24.08 -18.55 10.30
N LEU A 281 -23.42 -19.49 9.62
CA LEU A 281 -22.01 -19.34 9.21
C LEU A 281 -21.81 -18.10 8.33
N VAL A 282 -22.64 -17.95 7.30
CA VAL A 282 -22.56 -16.83 6.35
C VAL A 282 -22.80 -15.51 7.08
N THR A 283 -23.82 -15.46 7.93
CA THR A 283 -24.12 -14.28 8.76
C THR A 283 -22.95 -13.96 9.70
N ALA A 284 -22.41 -14.96 10.39
CA ALA A 284 -21.29 -14.81 11.31
C ALA A 284 -20.01 -14.35 10.60
N TYR A 285 -19.75 -14.84 9.40
CA TYR A 285 -18.65 -14.41 8.55
C TYR A 285 -18.79 -12.95 8.12
N ILE A 286 -19.95 -12.57 7.56
CA ILE A 286 -20.22 -11.20 7.07
C ILE A 286 -20.17 -10.17 8.21
N PHE A 287 -20.77 -10.48 9.36
CA PHE A 287 -20.81 -9.54 10.48
C PHE A 287 -19.63 -9.66 11.46
N ARG A 288 -18.67 -10.57 11.20
CA ARG A 288 -17.55 -10.86 12.10
C ARG A 288 -18.05 -11.12 13.53
N PHE A 289 -19.02 -12.01 13.69
CA PHE A 289 -19.51 -12.36 15.03
C PHE A 289 -18.47 -13.19 15.79
N PHE A 290 -18.04 -12.66 16.94
CA PHE A 290 -17.16 -13.33 17.92
C PHE A 290 -17.98 -13.62 19.19
N PRO A 291 -18.43 -14.86 19.41
CA PRO A 291 -19.17 -15.21 20.62
C PRO A 291 -18.34 -15.01 21.89
N GLN A 292 -18.92 -14.37 22.91
CA GLN A 292 -18.24 -14.12 24.18
C GLN A 292 -17.90 -15.42 24.94
N SER A 293 -18.60 -16.51 24.65
CA SER A 293 -18.37 -17.84 25.18
C SER A 293 -17.11 -18.52 24.64
N THR A 294 -16.54 -18.02 23.53
CA THR A 294 -15.34 -18.59 22.91
C THR A 294 -14.10 -18.18 23.69
N ASN A 295 -13.86 -18.87 24.80
CA ASN A 295 -12.75 -18.63 25.73
C ASN A 295 -11.82 -19.84 25.90
N GLN A 296 -12.01 -20.88 25.09
CA GLN A 296 -11.23 -22.13 25.14
C GLN A 296 -10.12 -22.20 24.09
N ASN A 297 -10.14 -21.31 23.11
CA ASN A 297 -9.12 -21.21 22.08
C ASN A 297 -8.21 -20.04 22.43
N ILE A 298 -7.12 -20.30 23.16
CA ILE A 298 -6.13 -19.28 23.52
C ILE A 298 -4.79 -19.58 22.87
N LEU A 299 -4.32 -18.61 22.07
CA LEU A 299 -3.03 -18.63 21.41
C LEU A 299 -2.22 -17.42 21.88
N ASN A 300 -0.92 -17.58 22.11
CA ASN A 300 -0.05 -16.44 22.39
C ASN A 300 0.40 -15.73 21.10
N SER A 301 1.14 -14.62 21.23
CA SER A 301 1.61 -13.85 20.07
C SER A 301 2.53 -14.64 19.12
N VAL A 302 3.26 -15.65 19.60
CA VAL A 302 4.13 -16.53 18.79
C VAL A 302 3.32 -17.56 18.00
N GLU A 303 2.32 -18.16 18.65
CA GLU A 303 1.40 -19.09 18.00
C GLU A 303 0.55 -18.38 16.95
N LEU A 304 0.04 -17.18 17.27
CA LEU A 304 -0.77 -16.39 16.35
C LEU A 304 0.05 -15.85 15.17
N SER A 305 1.32 -15.47 15.40
CA SER A 305 2.24 -15.10 14.31
C SER A 305 2.58 -16.27 13.39
N THR A 306 2.60 -17.50 13.91
CA THR A 306 2.80 -18.70 13.09
C THR A 306 1.63 -18.94 12.12
N ILE A 307 0.41 -18.61 12.54
CA ILE A 307 -0.80 -18.84 11.72
C ILE A 307 -1.02 -17.70 10.73
N PHE A 308 -0.83 -16.44 11.15
CA PHE A 308 -1.03 -15.27 10.31
C PHE A 308 0.13 -14.29 10.43
N HIS A 309 0.80 -14.12 9.30
CA HIS A 309 1.80 -13.10 9.01
C HIS A 309 1.69 -12.70 7.53
N LEU A 310 2.20 -11.52 7.19
CA LEU A 310 2.31 -11.12 5.78
C LEU A 310 3.48 -11.88 5.13
N PRO A 311 3.29 -12.45 3.93
CA PRO A 311 4.32 -13.26 3.31
C PRO A 311 5.48 -12.38 2.82
N ASN A 312 6.70 -12.89 2.94
CA ASN A 312 7.90 -12.22 2.44
C ASN A 312 7.97 -12.27 0.90
N GLN A 313 8.52 -11.23 0.26
CA GLN A 313 8.63 -11.07 -1.20
C GLN A 313 9.23 -12.29 -1.90
N ASN A 314 10.19 -12.96 -1.24
CA ASN A 314 10.93 -14.12 -1.75
C ASN A 314 10.17 -15.44 -1.60
N SER A 315 9.18 -15.50 -0.70
CA SER A 315 8.46 -16.74 -0.34
C SER A 315 7.14 -16.94 -1.11
N ILE A 316 6.77 -15.97 -1.96
CA ILE A 316 5.47 -15.90 -2.62
C ILE A 316 5.55 -16.46 -4.04
N PRO A 317 4.74 -17.49 -4.40
CA PRO A 317 4.57 -17.91 -5.77
C PRO A 317 4.13 -16.73 -6.66
N THR A 318 4.93 -16.44 -7.69
CA THR A 318 4.94 -15.16 -8.44
C THR A 318 3.68 -14.84 -9.24
N GLY A 319 2.67 -15.71 -9.30
CA GLY A 319 1.55 -15.59 -10.25
C GLY A 319 0.15 -15.34 -9.70
N LYS A 320 -0.11 -15.46 -8.38
CA LYS A 320 -1.49 -15.50 -7.85
C LYS A 320 -1.77 -14.58 -6.65
N ILE A 321 -0.77 -13.84 -6.20
CA ILE A 321 -0.95 -12.79 -5.20
C ILE A 321 -0.95 -11.44 -5.91
N GLU A 322 -1.95 -10.61 -5.63
CA GLU A 322 -2.00 -9.26 -6.19
C GLU A 322 -0.84 -8.41 -5.64
N ARG A 323 0.06 -8.01 -6.55
CA ARG A 323 1.21 -7.16 -6.25
C ARG A 323 1.02 -5.77 -6.83
N GLN A 324 1.51 -4.78 -6.10
CA GLN A 324 1.60 -3.42 -6.59
C GLN A 324 2.67 -3.36 -7.69
N ARG A 325 2.36 -2.60 -8.74
CA ARG A 325 3.24 -2.46 -9.91
C ARG A 325 4.36 -1.45 -9.71
N ILE A 326 4.27 -0.60 -8.68
CA ILE A 326 5.15 0.57 -8.48
C ILE A 326 5.61 0.63 -7.03
N ARG A 327 6.91 0.82 -6.82
CA ARG A 327 7.50 1.07 -5.50
C ARG A 327 7.27 2.54 -5.16
N GLN A 328 6.55 2.81 -4.07
CA GLN A 328 6.36 4.17 -3.57
C GLN A 328 7.59 4.58 -2.75
N VAL A 329 8.02 5.81 -2.94
CA VAL A 329 9.08 6.46 -2.16
C VAL A 329 8.42 7.62 -1.41
N ASP A 330 8.85 7.87 -0.17
CA ASP A 330 8.36 9.02 0.58
C ASP A 330 8.70 10.31 -0.17
N GLY A 331 7.76 11.26 -0.14
CA GLY A 331 7.98 12.60 -0.66
C GLY A 331 8.99 13.39 0.19
N PRO A 332 9.47 14.54 -0.30
CA PRO A 332 10.37 15.40 0.45
C PRO A 332 9.79 15.79 1.82
N THR A 333 10.66 15.88 2.83
CA THR A 333 10.28 16.20 4.22
C THR A 333 9.65 17.58 4.33
N GLU A 334 10.17 18.55 3.58
CA GLU A 334 9.62 19.90 3.49
C GLU A 334 8.75 20.00 2.24
N LEU A 335 7.43 20.05 2.46
CA LEU A 335 6.47 20.24 1.38
C LEU A 335 6.38 21.71 1.00
N MET A 336 6.42 21.98 -0.30
CA MET A 336 6.10 23.31 -0.80
C MET A 336 4.60 23.56 -0.71
N LYS A 337 4.22 24.66 -0.05
CA LYS A 337 2.82 25.07 0.13
C LYS A 337 2.24 25.76 -1.10
N GLU A 338 3.09 26.43 -1.85
CA GLU A 338 2.73 27.26 -3.00
C GLU A 338 3.48 26.79 -4.25
N GLY A 339 2.91 27.11 -5.42
CA GLY A 339 3.44 26.70 -6.72
C GLY A 339 2.56 25.68 -7.42
N LEU A 340 3.02 25.22 -8.59
CA LEU A 340 2.25 24.33 -9.46
C LEU A 340 2.20 22.92 -8.89
N LEU A 341 1.00 22.37 -8.71
CA LEU A 341 0.80 20.98 -8.35
C LEU A 341 1.28 20.09 -9.51
N ILE A 342 2.30 19.28 -9.25
CA ILE A 342 2.83 18.29 -10.23
C ILE A 342 2.14 16.95 -10.03
N GLY A 343 1.77 16.64 -8.78
CA GLY A 343 1.10 15.40 -8.44
C GLY A 343 0.95 15.21 -6.95
N VAL A 344 0.51 14.02 -6.58
CA VAL A 344 0.25 13.63 -5.21
C VAL A 344 1.15 12.44 -4.87
N ASN A 345 1.90 12.56 -3.78
CA ASN A 345 2.63 11.46 -3.18
C ASN A 345 1.74 10.84 -2.11
N GLU A 346 1.34 9.59 -2.31
CA GLU A 346 0.70 8.80 -1.26
C GLU A 346 1.75 7.86 -0.70
N PHE A 347 2.06 8.00 0.59
CA PHE A 347 3.02 7.13 1.27
C PHE A 347 2.50 6.75 2.65
N ARG A 348 2.37 5.45 2.91
CA ARG A 348 1.85 4.90 4.18
C ARG A 348 0.48 5.45 4.59
N GLY A 349 -0.41 5.65 3.61
CA GLY A 349 -1.76 6.18 3.82
C GLY A 349 -1.80 7.69 4.13
N VAL A 350 -0.66 8.38 4.06
CA VAL A 350 -0.58 9.84 4.14
C VAL A 350 -0.46 10.39 2.73
N GLU A 351 -1.41 11.23 2.37
CA GLU A 351 -1.41 11.95 1.11
C GLU A 351 -0.66 13.29 1.25
N LYS A 352 0.35 13.51 0.41
CA LYS A 352 1.16 14.72 0.34
C LYS A 352 1.09 15.31 -1.07
N GLN A 353 0.58 16.53 -1.20
CA GLN A 353 0.63 17.26 -2.46
C GLN A 353 2.07 17.69 -2.78
N ILE A 354 2.54 17.35 -3.99
CA ILE A 354 3.88 17.71 -4.46
C ILE A 354 3.77 18.85 -5.46
N ARG A 355 4.37 19.98 -5.11
CA ARG A 355 4.34 21.21 -5.90
C ARG A 355 5.73 21.57 -6.44
N LEU A 356 5.76 22.29 -7.56
CA LEU A 356 6.92 22.97 -8.11
C LEU A 356 6.87 24.44 -7.70
N GLY A 357 7.85 24.87 -6.91
CA GLY A 357 7.96 26.24 -6.43
C GLY A 357 8.25 27.19 -7.58
N VAL A 358 7.78 28.43 -7.44
CA VAL A 358 7.95 29.45 -8.49
C VAL A 358 9.43 29.72 -8.78
N ASN A 359 10.27 29.78 -7.74
CA ASN A 359 11.71 30.00 -7.90
C ASN A 359 12.41 28.81 -8.57
N ASP A 360 11.94 27.58 -8.35
CA ASP A 360 12.49 26.40 -9.01
C ASP A 360 12.08 26.36 -10.48
N ARG A 361 10.82 26.70 -10.78
CA ARG A 361 10.32 26.84 -12.16
C ARG A 361 11.13 27.86 -12.97
N ARG A 362 11.60 28.95 -12.35
CA ARG A 362 12.47 29.95 -13.01
C ARG A 362 13.81 29.38 -13.49
N ARG A 363 14.26 28.24 -12.95
CA ARG A 363 15.47 27.54 -13.40
C ARG A 363 15.20 26.57 -14.55
N HIS A 364 14.02 26.67 -15.17
CA HIS A 364 13.50 25.78 -16.20
C HIS A 364 13.20 24.38 -15.69
N THR A 365 12.37 23.64 -16.43
CA THR A 365 11.94 22.28 -16.08
C THR A 365 12.09 21.40 -17.30
N TYR A 366 12.81 20.29 -17.14
CA TYR A 366 12.99 19.30 -18.19
C TYR A 366 12.18 18.06 -17.88
N ILE A 367 11.22 17.73 -18.76
CA ILE A 367 10.29 16.61 -18.59
C ILE A 367 10.55 15.58 -19.69
N ILE A 368 10.91 14.36 -19.29
CA ILE A 368 11.23 13.26 -20.20
C ILE A 368 10.17 12.17 -20.05
N GLY A 369 9.66 11.67 -21.18
CA GLY A 369 8.74 10.53 -21.21
C GLY A 369 8.55 10.04 -22.64
N GLN A 370 8.45 8.71 -22.80
CA GLN A 370 8.04 8.11 -24.08
C GLN A 370 6.58 8.44 -24.39
N THR A 371 6.18 8.26 -25.65
CA THR A 371 4.78 8.42 -26.07
C THR A 371 3.85 7.55 -25.21
N GLY A 372 2.73 8.11 -24.76
CA GLY A 372 1.76 7.41 -23.90
C GLY A 372 2.03 7.47 -22.40
N MET A 373 3.17 8.03 -21.96
CA MET A 373 3.50 8.15 -20.52
C MET A 373 2.86 9.37 -19.83
N GLY A 374 1.95 10.09 -20.52
CA GLY A 374 1.21 11.22 -19.94
C GLY A 374 1.93 12.57 -19.95
N LYS A 375 3.00 12.74 -20.74
CA LYS A 375 3.75 14.00 -20.84
C LYS A 375 2.86 15.20 -21.23
N SER A 376 2.05 15.06 -22.27
CA SER A 376 1.14 16.12 -22.74
C SER A 376 0.14 16.48 -21.65
N LYS A 377 -0.52 15.46 -21.07
CA LYS A 377 -1.46 15.63 -19.96
C LYS A 377 -0.85 16.34 -18.75
N LEU A 378 0.40 16.06 -18.41
CA LEU A 378 1.10 16.78 -17.36
C LEU A 378 1.27 18.27 -17.71
N LEU A 379 1.76 18.57 -18.91
CA LEU A 379 1.95 19.95 -19.38
C LEU A 379 0.64 20.73 -19.45
N GLU A 380 -0.44 20.12 -19.94
CA GLU A 380 -1.78 20.69 -19.96
C GLU A 380 -2.27 21.03 -18.55
N ASN A 381 -2.11 20.11 -17.59
CA ASN A 381 -2.49 20.37 -16.19
C ASN A 381 -1.70 21.51 -15.55
N LEU A 382 -0.42 21.67 -15.91
CA LEU A 382 0.40 22.79 -15.45
C LEU A 382 -0.05 24.11 -16.10
N ALA A 383 -0.33 24.10 -17.40
CA ALA A 383 -0.85 25.26 -18.13
C ALA A 383 -2.24 25.69 -17.62
N TYR A 384 -3.12 24.73 -17.36
CA TYR A 384 -4.44 24.96 -16.76
C TYR A 384 -4.34 25.66 -15.41
N GLN A 385 -3.41 25.24 -14.55
CA GLN A 385 -3.16 25.92 -13.27
C GLN A 385 -2.73 27.37 -13.48
N ASP A 386 -1.85 27.64 -14.46
CA ASP A 386 -1.46 29.01 -14.80
C ASP A 386 -2.65 29.85 -15.34
N ILE A 387 -3.52 29.27 -16.18
CA ILE A 387 -4.76 29.93 -16.64
C ILE A 387 -5.61 30.37 -15.45
N MET A 388 -5.84 29.45 -14.50
CA MET A 388 -6.69 29.70 -13.33
C MET A 388 -6.06 30.71 -12.37
N ASP A 389 -4.74 30.66 -12.20
CA ASP A 389 -3.97 31.61 -11.38
C ASP A 389 -3.74 32.96 -12.09
N GLY A 390 -4.15 33.10 -13.35
CA GLY A 390 -3.98 34.33 -14.13
C GLY A 390 -2.56 34.64 -14.55
N ARG A 391 -1.76 33.61 -14.80
CA ARG A 391 -0.38 33.71 -15.24
C ARG A 391 -0.31 33.48 -16.75
N GLY A 392 0.33 34.39 -17.48
CA GLY A 392 0.56 34.22 -18.91
C GLY A 392 1.58 33.11 -19.20
N PHE A 393 1.34 32.36 -20.27
CA PHE A 393 2.27 31.35 -20.79
C PHE A 393 2.15 31.29 -22.32
N CYS A 394 3.15 30.69 -22.96
CA CYS A 394 3.11 30.30 -24.36
C CYS A 394 3.17 28.77 -24.42
N PHE A 395 2.25 28.16 -25.17
CA PHE A 395 2.18 26.71 -25.35
C PHE A 395 2.34 26.38 -26.83
N ILE A 396 3.36 25.59 -27.14
CA ILE A 396 3.69 25.23 -28.51
C ILE A 396 3.42 23.74 -28.66
N ASP A 397 2.41 23.40 -29.47
CA ASP A 397 2.05 22.02 -29.78
C ASP A 397 2.12 21.77 -31.30
N PRO A 398 3.11 20.98 -31.77
CA PRO A 398 3.22 20.62 -33.18
C PRO A 398 2.04 19.80 -33.74
N HIS A 399 1.23 19.18 -32.88
CA HIS A 399 0.11 18.33 -33.28
C HIS A 399 -1.25 19.01 -33.13
N GLY A 400 -1.35 20.07 -32.33
CA GLY A 400 -2.58 20.85 -32.11
C GLY A 400 -3.53 20.28 -31.05
N ASP A 401 -3.57 18.97 -30.85
CA ASP A 401 -4.52 18.29 -29.95
C ASP A 401 -4.55 18.88 -28.52
N SER A 402 -3.39 19.17 -27.94
CA SER A 402 -3.30 19.66 -26.55
C SER A 402 -3.74 21.13 -26.44
N VAL A 403 -3.52 21.92 -27.49
CA VAL A 403 -3.93 23.33 -27.54
C VAL A 403 -5.44 23.42 -27.65
N GLU A 404 -6.06 22.63 -28.51
CA GLU A 404 -7.53 22.56 -28.63
C GLU A 404 -8.19 22.15 -27.30
N GLU A 405 -7.61 21.16 -26.61
CA GLU A 405 -8.09 20.76 -25.29
C GLU A 405 -7.96 21.90 -24.26
N LEU A 406 -6.82 22.62 -24.25
CA LEU A 406 -6.61 23.76 -23.35
C LEU A 406 -7.57 24.92 -23.65
N LEU A 407 -7.82 25.25 -24.93
CA LEU A 407 -8.77 26.29 -25.32
C LEU A 407 -10.17 26.01 -24.77
N GLY A 408 -10.59 24.74 -24.77
CA GLY A 408 -11.85 24.31 -24.16
C GLY A 408 -11.93 24.47 -22.64
N MET A 409 -10.79 24.66 -21.96
CA MET A 409 -10.71 24.84 -20.50
C MET A 409 -10.61 26.31 -20.07
N ILE A 410 -10.43 27.25 -21.01
CA ILE A 410 -10.26 28.67 -20.69
C ILE A 410 -11.60 29.28 -20.23
N PRO A 411 -11.65 29.96 -19.07
CA PRO A 411 -12.86 30.65 -18.62
C PRO A 411 -13.29 31.75 -19.60
N GLN A 412 -14.60 31.93 -19.78
CA GLN A 412 -15.14 32.98 -20.64
C GLN A 412 -14.60 34.39 -20.32
N SER A 413 -14.35 34.67 -19.05
CA SER A 413 -13.81 35.96 -18.59
C SER A 413 -12.39 36.28 -19.08
N ARG A 414 -11.70 35.31 -19.70
CA ARG A 414 -10.32 35.43 -20.19
C ARG A 414 -10.19 35.19 -21.69
N MET A 415 -11.29 35.02 -22.41
CA MET A 415 -11.23 34.73 -23.85
C MET A 415 -10.49 35.82 -24.62
N ASP A 416 -10.62 37.07 -24.21
CA ASP A 416 -9.94 38.21 -24.83
C ASP A 416 -8.42 38.24 -24.57
N ASP A 417 -7.91 37.45 -23.62
CA ASP A 417 -6.48 37.32 -23.33
C ASP A 417 -5.77 36.31 -24.25
N VAL A 418 -6.52 35.56 -25.07
CA VAL A 418 -6.01 34.40 -25.82
C VAL A 418 -5.57 34.79 -27.22
N ILE A 419 -4.34 34.42 -27.56
CA ILE A 419 -3.83 34.47 -28.94
C ILE A 419 -3.65 33.04 -29.41
N TYR A 420 -4.49 32.61 -30.34
CA TYR A 420 -4.35 31.35 -31.04
C TYR A 420 -3.65 31.59 -32.38
N PHE A 421 -2.53 30.91 -32.61
CA PHE A 421 -1.76 31.03 -33.84
C PHE A 421 -1.56 29.64 -34.46
N ASP A 422 -2.35 29.37 -35.49
CA ASP A 422 -2.17 28.20 -36.36
C ASP A 422 -1.67 28.66 -37.74
N PRO A 423 -0.42 28.38 -38.12
CA PRO A 423 0.11 28.75 -39.44
C PRO A 423 -0.53 27.98 -40.60
N SER A 424 -1.31 26.92 -40.32
CA SER A 424 -2.07 26.16 -41.32
C SER A 424 -3.50 26.70 -41.54
N ASP A 425 -4.00 27.56 -40.65
CA ASP A 425 -5.31 28.20 -40.81
C ASP A 425 -5.23 29.30 -41.88
N THR A 426 -5.85 29.02 -43.03
CA THR A 426 -5.96 29.95 -44.15
C THR A 426 -7.26 30.77 -44.15
N GLU A 427 -8.24 30.39 -43.31
CA GLU A 427 -9.50 31.11 -43.17
C GLU A 427 -9.34 32.31 -42.23
N ASN A 428 -8.59 32.15 -41.13
CA ASN A 428 -8.30 33.21 -40.16
C ASN A 428 -6.79 33.36 -39.89
N PRO A 429 -5.98 33.71 -40.89
CA PRO A 429 -4.54 33.80 -40.73
C PRO A 429 -4.15 34.96 -39.82
N LEU A 430 -3.30 34.70 -38.83
CA LEU A 430 -2.70 35.75 -38.01
C LEU A 430 -1.52 36.38 -38.75
N GLY A 431 -1.58 37.69 -38.96
CA GLY A 431 -0.49 38.45 -39.56
C GLY A 431 0.68 38.60 -38.60
N PHE A 432 1.87 38.13 -39.01
CA PHE A 432 3.10 38.28 -38.24
C PHE A 432 4.18 38.90 -39.13
N ASN A 433 4.63 40.12 -38.78
CA ASN A 433 5.76 40.76 -39.45
C ASN A 433 6.99 40.70 -38.54
N ILE A 434 7.99 39.91 -38.94
CA ILE A 434 9.27 39.82 -38.21
C ILE A 434 9.94 41.20 -38.10
N PHE A 435 9.72 42.10 -39.06
CA PHE A 435 10.33 43.43 -39.12
C PHE A 435 9.56 44.53 -38.36
N GLU A 436 8.59 44.16 -37.54
CA GLU A 436 7.93 45.10 -36.65
C GLU A 436 8.85 45.47 -35.48
N ALA A 437 9.32 46.72 -35.46
CA ALA A 437 10.23 47.25 -34.44
C ALA A 437 9.96 48.75 -34.22
N SER A 438 10.09 49.21 -32.97
CA SER A 438 9.80 50.59 -32.55
C SER A 438 11.06 51.39 -32.20
N SER A 439 12.21 50.74 -31.99
CA SER A 439 13.49 51.41 -31.69
C SER A 439 14.65 50.88 -32.54
N PRO A 440 15.72 51.67 -32.77
CA PRO A 440 16.91 51.19 -33.48
C PRO A 440 17.53 49.93 -32.87
N GLU A 441 17.53 49.80 -31.54
CA GLU A 441 18.01 48.62 -30.83
C GLU A 441 17.15 47.39 -31.11
N GLU A 442 15.83 47.55 -31.16
CA GLU A 442 14.91 46.49 -31.58
C GLU A 442 15.12 46.09 -33.04
N MET A 443 15.41 47.05 -33.93
CA MET A 443 15.72 46.76 -35.33
C MET A 443 16.96 45.84 -35.45
N ASP A 444 18.04 46.19 -34.76
CA ASP A 444 19.27 45.38 -34.76
C ASP A 444 19.03 43.99 -34.15
N PHE A 445 18.24 43.89 -33.07
CA PHE A 445 17.87 42.62 -32.45
C PHE A 445 17.06 41.73 -33.41
N VAL A 446 15.99 42.27 -33.99
CA VAL A 446 15.14 41.59 -34.97
C VAL A 446 15.95 41.06 -36.16
N ILE A 447 16.89 41.86 -36.67
CA ILE A 447 17.76 41.46 -37.79
C ILE A 447 18.70 40.32 -37.36
N SER A 448 19.27 40.38 -36.15
CA SER A 448 20.09 39.30 -35.61
C SER A 448 19.29 38.01 -35.49
N GLU A 449 18.09 38.05 -34.92
CA GLU A 449 17.20 36.88 -34.78
C GLU A 449 16.75 36.34 -36.14
N THR A 450 16.48 37.22 -37.11
CA THR A 450 16.18 36.82 -38.50
C THR A 450 17.36 36.06 -39.11
N ASN A 451 18.60 36.55 -38.92
CA ASN A 451 19.79 35.86 -39.41
C ASN A 451 20.02 34.52 -38.67
N SER A 452 19.80 34.46 -37.37
CA SER A 452 19.88 33.22 -36.58
C SER A 452 18.86 32.19 -37.06
N MET A 453 17.63 32.62 -37.33
CA MET A 453 16.57 31.78 -37.90
C MET A 453 16.96 31.25 -39.29
N LEU A 454 17.46 32.11 -40.19
CA LEU A 454 17.96 31.70 -41.50
C LEU A 454 19.11 30.69 -41.42
N LYS A 455 20.05 30.88 -40.49
CA LYS A 455 21.14 29.92 -40.23
C LYS A 455 20.58 28.58 -39.75
N SER A 456 19.67 28.61 -38.77
CA SER A 456 19.08 27.39 -38.23
C SER A 456 18.31 26.59 -39.28
N LEU A 457 17.65 27.26 -40.23
CA LEU A 457 16.85 26.61 -41.28
C LEU A 457 17.70 26.12 -42.46
N TYR A 458 18.65 26.95 -42.94
CA TYR A 458 19.34 26.70 -44.21
C TYR A 458 20.81 26.31 -44.06
N ASP A 459 21.42 26.50 -42.89
CA ASP A 459 22.80 26.07 -42.61
C ASP A 459 22.99 25.56 -41.16
N PRO A 460 22.20 24.58 -40.70
CA PRO A 460 22.27 24.10 -39.31
C PRO A 460 23.64 23.49 -38.93
N GLY A 461 24.44 23.10 -39.94
CA GLY A 461 25.78 22.53 -39.76
C GLY A 461 26.92 23.55 -39.89
N ASN A 462 26.63 24.84 -40.09
CA ASN A 462 27.63 25.89 -40.39
C ASN A 462 28.58 25.49 -41.54
N THR A 463 28.01 24.91 -42.59
CA THR A 463 28.70 24.46 -43.80
C THR A 463 29.12 25.61 -44.72
N GLY A 464 28.66 26.83 -44.43
CA GLY A 464 29.05 28.06 -45.13
C GLY A 464 28.09 28.47 -46.24
N VAL A 465 26.92 27.83 -46.33
CA VAL A 465 25.83 28.19 -47.26
C VAL A 465 25.25 29.57 -46.90
N VAL A 466 25.06 29.82 -45.60
CA VAL A 466 24.73 31.15 -45.06
C VAL A 466 26.02 31.80 -44.57
N GLY A 467 26.79 32.34 -45.50
CA GLY A 467 28.06 33.00 -45.18
C GLY A 467 27.90 34.45 -44.71
N PRO A 468 28.97 35.07 -44.15
CA PRO A 468 28.95 36.45 -43.67
C PRO A 468 28.52 37.49 -44.72
N ARG A 469 28.69 37.18 -46.01
CA ARG A 469 28.22 38.04 -47.10
C ARG A 469 26.70 38.07 -47.19
N MET A 470 26.06 36.92 -47.09
CA MET A 470 24.59 36.82 -47.11
C MET A 470 23.99 37.53 -45.90
N GLU A 471 24.57 37.33 -44.71
CA GLU A 471 24.14 38.04 -43.49
C GLU A 471 24.21 39.56 -43.64
N ASN A 472 25.30 40.08 -44.20
CA ASN A 472 25.43 41.53 -44.45
C ASN A 472 24.41 42.02 -45.49
N ILE A 473 24.14 41.25 -46.53
CA ILE A 473 23.13 41.60 -47.55
C ILE A 473 21.74 41.64 -46.92
N VAL A 474 21.36 40.60 -46.17
CA VAL A 474 20.07 40.51 -45.47
C VAL A 474 19.94 41.63 -44.46
N ARG A 475 20.98 41.90 -43.66
CA ARG A 475 21.00 43.00 -42.69
C ARG A 475 20.75 44.35 -43.35
N ASN A 476 21.48 44.68 -44.41
CA ASN A 476 21.34 45.98 -45.07
C ASN A 476 19.98 46.10 -45.78
N ALA A 477 19.47 45.02 -46.39
CA ALA A 477 18.14 45.00 -46.99
C ALA A 477 17.04 45.17 -45.94
N ALA A 478 17.15 44.49 -44.79
CA ALA A 478 16.22 44.62 -43.69
C ALA A 478 16.23 46.03 -43.09
N LEU A 479 17.41 46.61 -42.82
CA LEU A 479 17.53 48.00 -42.34
C LEU A 479 16.88 48.99 -43.32
N LEU A 480 17.11 48.83 -44.62
CA LEU A 480 16.49 49.66 -45.64
C LEU A 480 14.96 49.54 -45.62
N LEU A 481 14.43 48.31 -45.50
CA LEU A 481 12.99 48.07 -45.42
C LEU A 481 12.36 48.63 -44.14
N MET A 482 13.07 48.55 -43.01
CA MET A 482 12.63 49.05 -41.71
C MET A 482 12.77 50.58 -41.58
N SER A 483 13.58 51.22 -42.42
CA SER A 483 13.73 52.69 -42.45
C SER A 483 12.57 53.43 -43.11
N ASP A 484 11.75 52.73 -43.90
CA ASP A 484 10.58 53.31 -44.54
C ASP A 484 9.48 53.59 -43.49
N PRO A 485 8.91 54.82 -43.41
CA PRO A 485 7.77 55.12 -42.54
C PRO A 485 6.53 54.24 -42.78
N ASP A 486 6.32 53.76 -44.01
CA ASP A 486 5.24 52.82 -44.34
C ASP A 486 5.61 51.36 -43.99
N GLY A 487 6.85 51.14 -43.54
CA GLY A 487 7.40 49.84 -43.18
C GLY A 487 7.78 48.96 -44.38
N GLY A 488 8.26 47.76 -44.05
CA GLY A 488 8.55 46.70 -45.00
C GLY A 488 8.43 45.32 -44.33
N THR A 489 8.36 44.29 -45.14
CA THR A 489 8.23 42.91 -44.66
C THR A 489 9.46 42.08 -45.00
N PHE A 490 9.66 40.98 -44.28
CA PHE A 490 10.69 39.99 -44.62
C PHE A 490 10.62 39.52 -46.08
N MET A 491 9.40 39.40 -46.62
CA MET A 491 9.15 38.99 -48.01
C MET A 491 9.61 40.00 -49.06
N ASP A 492 9.91 41.24 -48.67
CA ASP A 492 10.37 42.29 -49.59
C ASP A 492 11.89 42.29 -49.80
N ILE A 493 12.67 41.51 -49.02
CA ILE A 493 14.14 41.43 -49.17
C ILE A 493 14.56 41.10 -50.61
N PRO A 494 13.99 40.09 -51.29
CA PRO A 494 14.38 39.80 -52.68
C PRO A 494 14.09 40.96 -53.63
N LYS A 495 13.02 41.73 -53.41
CA LYS A 495 12.67 42.87 -54.26
C LYS A 495 13.70 43.99 -54.15
N VAL A 496 14.23 44.24 -52.95
CA VAL A 496 15.34 45.20 -52.74
C VAL A 496 16.57 44.84 -53.60
N LEU A 497 16.82 43.55 -53.81
CA LEU A 497 18.00 43.07 -54.52
C LEU A 497 17.80 42.97 -56.04
N VAL A 498 16.58 42.75 -56.50
CA VAL A 498 16.27 42.41 -57.91
C VAL A 498 15.54 43.53 -58.65
N ASP A 499 14.84 44.43 -57.95
CA ASP A 499 14.09 45.55 -58.54
C ASP A 499 14.76 46.90 -58.18
N PRO A 500 15.53 47.50 -59.11
CA PRO A 500 16.22 48.77 -58.88
C PRO A 500 15.28 49.95 -58.61
N GLU A 501 14.06 49.93 -59.16
CA GLU A 501 13.11 51.04 -58.96
C GLU A 501 12.48 50.95 -57.57
N PHE A 502 12.13 49.75 -57.11
CA PHE A 502 11.71 49.51 -55.73
C PHE A 502 12.79 49.90 -54.72
N ALA A 503 14.05 49.50 -54.96
CA ALA A 503 15.17 49.86 -54.09
C ALA A 503 15.37 51.38 -54.01
N LYS A 504 15.36 52.09 -55.14
CA LYS A 504 15.45 53.57 -55.16
C LYS A 504 14.33 54.24 -54.36
N GLN A 505 13.11 53.71 -54.46
CA GLN A 505 11.98 54.23 -53.68
C GLN A 505 12.19 54.08 -52.17
N LYS A 506 12.81 52.99 -51.71
CA LYS A 506 13.09 52.80 -50.28
C LYS A 506 14.29 53.62 -49.79
N ILE A 507 15.33 53.79 -50.63
CA ILE A 507 16.57 54.50 -50.27
C ILE A 507 16.33 55.96 -49.86
N LYS A 508 15.27 56.61 -50.34
CA LYS A 508 14.95 58.01 -49.97
C LYS A 508 14.65 58.22 -48.48
N TYR A 509 14.46 57.14 -47.72
CA TYR A 509 14.16 57.16 -46.30
C TYR A 509 15.37 56.81 -45.40
N LEU A 510 16.52 56.49 -46.02
CA LEU A 510 17.83 56.49 -45.36
C LEU A 510 18.38 57.92 -45.33
#